data_AF-A0A955PCS6-F1
#
_entry.id   AF-A0A955PCS6-F1
#
_cell.length_a   1.000
_cell.length_b   1.000
_cell.length_c   1.000
_cell.angle_alpha   90.00
_cell.angle_beta   90.00
_cell.angle_gamma   90.00
#
_symmetry.space_group_name_H-M   'P 1'
#
loop_
_entity.id
_entity.type
_entity.pdbx_description
1 polymer ?
#
loop_
_entity_poly.entity_id
_entity_poly.type
_entity_poly.pdbx_seq_one_letter_code
_entity_poly.pdbx_strand_id
1 'polypeptide(L)'
;AGTNTYYGHCDDQLFVMDTDDSKDGKFHVRPLCYIGVDGDPKHAGVQAFDLGPDGRIYWASSGGRGVPIDIFAWDPKTEEKTYLGACALNGEYINWGHPQGIAFDSEGNMAMHILYAELTKEQQEKMSVSEDFEYKDIEDQPYYLGYPSHDEDTFYSVYYVKGATS
;
A
#
# COMPACT_ATOMS: atom_id res chain seq x y z
N ALA A 1 -9.89 12.59 -12.04
CA ALA A 1 -10.83 12.87 -10.92
C ALA A 1 -11.08 14.37 -10.84
N GLY A 2 -12.27 14.81 -10.44
CA GLY A 2 -12.51 16.22 -10.12
C GLY A 2 -11.75 16.60 -8.84
N THR A 3 -11.56 17.88 -8.58
CA THR A 3 -10.87 18.39 -7.37
C THR A 3 -11.56 18.04 -6.04
N ASN A 4 -12.73 17.39 -6.09
CA ASN A 4 -13.60 17.08 -4.94
C ASN A 4 -13.83 15.56 -4.79
N THR A 5 -12.88 14.73 -5.22
CA THR A 5 -13.01 13.27 -5.14
C THR A 5 -11.94 12.69 -4.23
N TYR A 6 -12.36 11.96 -3.21
CA TYR A 6 -11.50 11.20 -2.31
C TYR A 6 -11.69 9.70 -2.56
N TYR A 7 -10.60 8.94 -2.51
CA TYR A 7 -10.62 7.49 -2.51
C TYR A 7 -10.24 7.00 -1.12
N GLY A 8 -10.87 5.94 -0.66
CA GLY A 8 -10.58 5.35 0.65
C GLY A 8 -11.04 3.91 0.71
N HIS A 9 -10.84 3.26 1.84
CA HIS A 9 -11.32 1.91 2.06
C HIS A 9 -12.17 1.81 3.33
N CYS A 10 -13.13 0.90 3.30
CA CYS A 10 -13.96 0.51 4.44
C CYS A 10 -14.03 -1.01 4.42
N ASP A 11 -13.54 -1.64 5.50
CA ASP A 11 -13.36 -3.08 5.58
C ASP A 11 -12.57 -3.62 4.37
N ASP A 12 -13.19 -4.49 3.57
CA ASP A 12 -12.62 -5.15 2.39
C ASP A 12 -12.94 -4.45 1.07
N GLN A 13 -13.55 -3.25 1.11
CA GLN A 13 -13.95 -2.49 -0.08
C GLN A 13 -13.19 -1.18 -0.24
N LEU A 14 -12.77 -0.90 -1.47
CA LEU A 14 -12.38 0.43 -1.93
C LEU A 14 -13.66 1.22 -2.23
N PHE A 15 -13.71 2.49 -1.84
CA PHE A 15 -14.80 3.40 -2.16
C PHE A 15 -14.28 4.72 -2.75
N VAL A 16 -15.20 5.41 -3.42
CA VAL A 16 -15.04 6.80 -3.81
C VAL A 16 -16.02 7.65 -3.02
N MET A 17 -15.56 8.81 -2.55
CA MET A 17 -16.35 9.82 -1.88
C MET A 17 -16.32 11.11 -2.70
N ASP A 18 -17.49 11.57 -3.13
CA ASP A 18 -17.68 12.94 -3.61
C ASP A 18 -17.78 13.86 -2.39
N THR A 19 -16.83 14.78 -2.28
CA THR A 19 -16.73 15.74 -1.17
C THR A 19 -17.50 17.03 -1.46
N ASP A 20 -18.13 17.17 -2.64
CA ASP A 20 -19.04 18.28 -2.94
C ASP A 20 -20.41 18.05 -2.28
N ASP A 21 -20.62 18.68 -1.14
CA ASP A 21 -21.88 18.63 -0.40
C ASP A 21 -22.88 19.73 -0.82
N SER A 22 -22.56 20.56 -1.81
CA SER A 22 -23.36 21.74 -2.15
C SER A 22 -24.77 21.43 -2.66
N LYS A 23 -25.03 20.20 -3.09
CA LYS A 23 -26.33 19.76 -3.64
C LYS A 23 -27.36 19.43 -2.56
N ASP A 24 -26.95 18.75 -1.49
CA ASP A 24 -27.87 18.24 -0.47
C ASP A 24 -27.28 18.21 0.96
N GLY A 25 -26.12 18.83 1.17
CA GLY A 25 -25.41 18.89 2.45
C GLY A 25 -24.83 17.54 2.88
N LYS A 26 -24.59 16.62 1.95
CA LYS A 26 -24.06 15.28 2.24
C LYS A 26 -22.88 14.94 1.33
N PHE A 27 -21.94 14.17 1.88
CA PHE A 27 -20.95 13.46 1.09
C PHE A 27 -21.59 12.19 0.51
N HIS A 28 -21.29 11.93 -0.77
CA HIS A 28 -21.82 10.77 -1.47
C HIS A 28 -20.72 9.73 -1.60
N VAL A 29 -20.91 8.59 -0.94
CA VAL A 29 -19.94 7.48 -0.94
C VAL A 29 -20.48 6.35 -1.80
N ARG A 30 -19.64 5.83 -2.70
CA ARG A 30 -19.96 4.69 -3.56
C ARG A 30 -18.84 3.64 -3.48
N PRO A 31 -19.15 2.35 -3.23
CA PRO A 31 -18.16 1.29 -3.32
C PRO A 31 -17.67 1.14 -4.78
N LEU A 32 -16.38 0.89 -4.95
CA LEU A 32 -15.75 0.65 -6.24
C LEU A 32 -15.54 -0.85 -6.46
N CYS A 33 -14.73 -1.48 -5.60
CA CYS A 33 -14.37 -2.89 -5.72
C CYS A 33 -13.93 -3.49 -4.39
N TYR A 34 -13.89 -4.82 -4.33
CA TYR A 34 -13.21 -5.54 -3.25
C TYR A 34 -11.69 -5.47 -3.39
N ILE A 35 -10.99 -5.30 -2.27
CA ILE A 35 -9.55 -5.04 -2.19
C ILE A 35 -8.70 -6.27 -2.54
N GLY A 36 -9.07 -7.44 -2.02
CA GLY A 36 -8.22 -8.64 -2.07
C GLY A 36 -8.21 -9.35 -3.43
N VAL A 37 -7.32 -10.33 -3.59
CA VAL A 37 -7.28 -11.22 -4.77
C VAL A 37 -8.60 -11.99 -4.85
N ASP A 38 -9.36 -11.83 -5.93
CA ASP A 38 -10.65 -12.51 -6.14
C ASP A 38 -11.66 -12.42 -4.98
N GLY A 39 -11.55 -11.38 -4.14
CA GLY A 39 -12.37 -11.22 -2.96
C GLY A 39 -11.95 -12.07 -1.75
N ASP A 40 -10.76 -12.69 -1.76
CA ASP A 40 -10.21 -13.36 -0.58
C ASP A 40 -9.86 -12.32 0.51
N PRO A 41 -10.55 -12.34 1.66
CA PRO A 41 -10.33 -11.36 2.73
C PRO A 41 -8.95 -11.49 3.38
N LYS A 42 -8.24 -12.62 3.20
CA LYS A 42 -6.85 -12.78 3.68
C LYS A 42 -5.88 -11.84 2.99
N HIS A 43 -6.27 -11.31 1.84
CA HIS A 43 -5.50 -10.35 1.06
C HIS A 43 -6.14 -8.95 1.11
N ALA A 44 -7.03 -8.64 2.07
CA ALA A 44 -7.85 -7.43 2.06
C ALA A 44 -7.40 -6.30 3.01
N GLY A 45 -6.13 -6.25 3.43
CA GLY A 45 -5.60 -5.17 4.27
C GLY A 45 -4.99 -4.02 3.47
N VAL A 46 -5.81 -3.07 2.98
CA VAL A 46 -5.27 -1.82 2.40
C VAL A 46 -4.72 -0.93 3.51
N GLN A 47 -3.51 -0.43 3.27
CA GLN A 47 -2.87 0.51 4.18
C GLN A 47 -2.36 1.76 3.45
N ALA A 48 -2.07 1.65 2.15
CA ALA A 48 -1.69 2.77 1.30
C ALA A 48 -2.39 2.68 -0.06
N PHE A 49 -2.90 3.82 -0.53
CA PHE A 49 -3.40 3.99 -1.89
C PHE A 49 -2.93 5.34 -2.44
N ASP A 50 -2.71 5.42 -3.75
CA ASP A 50 -2.38 6.67 -4.43
C ASP A 50 -2.89 6.67 -5.88
N LEU A 51 -3.07 7.86 -6.45
CA LEU A 51 -3.47 8.04 -7.83
C LEU A 51 -2.23 8.03 -8.72
N GLY A 52 -2.14 7.04 -9.62
CA GLY A 52 -1.09 6.98 -10.61
C GLY A 52 -1.20 8.10 -11.67
N PRO A 53 -0.11 8.44 -12.36
CA PRO A 53 -0.10 9.46 -13.42
C PRO A 53 -0.97 9.09 -14.64
N ASP A 54 -1.32 7.81 -14.80
CA ASP A 54 -2.25 7.32 -15.83
C ASP A 54 -3.74 7.47 -15.43
N GLY A 55 -4.01 7.91 -14.20
CA GLY A 55 -5.34 8.10 -13.65
C GLY A 55 -5.96 6.84 -13.03
N ARG A 56 -5.22 5.73 -12.93
CA ARG A 56 -5.63 4.55 -12.15
C ARG A 56 -5.31 4.76 -10.66
N ILE A 57 -6.09 4.13 -9.80
CA ILE A 57 -5.85 4.12 -8.35
C ILE A 57 -5.03 2.88 -8.03
N TYR A 58 -3.90 3.05 -7.37
CA TYR A 58 -3.03 1.96 -6.97
C TYR A 58 -3.14 1.76 -5.46
N TRP A 59 -3.06 0.52 -5.00
CA TRP A 59 -2.92 0.22 -3.59
C TRP A 59 -2.07 -1.01 -3.38
N ALA A 60 -1.52 -1.10 -2.19
CA ALA A 60 -0.91 -2.32 -1.69
C ALA A 60 -1.72 -2.88 -0.53
N SER A 61 -1.80 -4.20 -0.51
CA SER A 61 -2.54 -4.94 0.47
C SER A 61 -1.67 -5.95 1.19
N SER A 62 -1.75 -5.97 2.51
CA SER A 62 -1.19 -7.02 3.35
C SER A 62 -2.24 -7.42 4.39
N GLY A 63 -2.84 -8.59 4.21
CA GLY A 63 -3.93 -9.06 5.09
C GLY A 63 -3.47 -9.87 6.30
N GLY A 64 -2.18 -9.86 6.64
CA GLY A 64 -1.65 -10.46 7.86
C GLY A 64 -0.26 -11.09 7.72
N ARG A 65 0.25 -11.63 8.83
CA ARG A 65 1.55 -12.34 8.87
C ARG A 65 1.56 -13.50 7.87
N GLY A 66 2.68 -13.69 7.16
CA GLY A 66 2.84 -14.73 6.15
C GLY A 66 2.03 -14.55 4.85
N VAL A 67 1.35 -13.42 4.67
CA VAL A 67 0.65 -13.08 3.40
C VAL A 67 1.54 -12.15 2.58
N PRO A 68 1.77 -12.43 1.28
CA PRO A 68 2.51 -11.52 0.41
C PRO A 68 1.89 -10.12 0.36
N ILE A 69 2.73 -9.09 0.21
CA ILE A 69 2.22 -7.74 -0.08
C ILE A 69 1.80 -7.68 -1.54
N ASP A 70 0.50 -7.66 -1.79
CA ASP A 70 -0.09 -7.63 -3.12
C ASP A 70 -0.30 -6.20 -3.61
N ILE A 71 -0.06 -5.97 -4.89
CA ILE A 71 -0.26 -4.68 -5.55
C ILE A 71 -1.40 -4.79 -6.54
N PHE A 72 -2.27 -3.80 -6.52
CA PHE A 72 -3.42 -3.72 -7.42
C PHE A 72 -3.53 -2.33 -8.05
N ALA A 73 -4.24 -2.27 -9.17
CA ALA A 73 -4.71 -1.05 -9.77
C ALA A 73 -6.22 -1.13 -10.03
N TRP A 74 -6.91 0.00 -9.94
CA TRP A 74 -8.29 0.19 -10.35
C TRP A 74 -8.36 1.28 -11.40
N ASP A 75 -8.90 0.95 -12.57
CA ASP A 75 -9.18 1.94 -13.60
C ASP A 75 -10.61 2.48 -13.43
N PRO A 76 -10.77 3.76 -13.01
CA PRO A 76 -12.10 4.35 -12.82
C PRO A 76 -12.86 4.59 -14.13
N LYS A 77 -12.20 4.49 -15.31
CA LYS A 77 -12.85 4.64 -16.62
C LYS A 77 -13.48 3.34 -17.09
N THR A 78 -12.79 2.22 -16.91
CA THR A 78 -13.28 0.89 -17.32
C THR A 78 -14.00 0.16 -16.19
N GLU A 79 -13.85 0.64 -14.94
CA GLU A 79 -14.30 -0.05 -13.72
C GLU A 79 -13.68 -1.46 -13.58
N GLU A 80 -12.40 -1.58 -13.97
CA GLU A 80 -11.65 -2.83 -13.89
C GLU A 80 -10.58 -2.79 -12.80
N LYS A 81 -10.53 -3.86 -12.00
CA LYS A 81 -9.44 -4.15 -11.07
C LYS A 81 -8.39 -5.02 -11.75
N THR A 82 -7.13 -4.61 -11.68
CA THR A 82 -5.98 -5.38 -12.16
C THR A 82 -5.10 -5.79 -10.98
N TYR A 83 -4.74 -7.08 -10.91
CA TYR A 83 -3.68 -7.55 -10.01
C TYR A 83 -2.33 -7.36 -10.70
N LEU A 84 -1.43 -6.59 -10.07
CA LEU A 84 -0.11 -6.27 -10.61
C LEU A 84 0.98 -7.23 -10.12
N GLY A 85 0.64 -8.12 -9.18
CA GLY A 85 1.54 -9.09 -8.58
C GLY A 85 1.83 -8.81 -7.11
N ALA A 86 2.61 -9.70 -6.51
CA ALA A 86 3.10 -9.56 -5.15
C ALA A 86 4.52 -8.98 -5.14
N CYS A 87 4.84 -8.23 -4.08
CA CYS A 87 6.19 -7.75 -3.84
C CYS A 87 7.13 -8.95 -3.64
N ALA A 88 8.22 -8.99 -4.40
CA ALA A 88 9.20 -10.06 -4.31
C ALA A 88 10.61 -9.50 -4.43
N LEU A 89 11.52 -10.06 -3.64
CA LEU A 89 12.94 -9.80 -3.71
C LEU A 89 13.65 -11.14 -3.86
N ASN A 90 14.47 -11.26 -4.91
CA ASN A 90 15.24 -12.47 -5.22
C ASN A 90 14.40 -13.76 -5.42
N GLY A 91 13.20 -13.61 -6.02
CA GLY A 91 12.30 -14.75 -6.28
C GLY A 91 11.52 -15.23 -5.06
N GLU A 92 11.69 -14.59 -3.91
CA GLU A 92 10.91 -14.82 -2.70
C GLU A 92 9.96 -13.63 -2.46
N TYR A 93 8.73 -13.92 -2.01
CA TYR A 93 7.79 -12.88 -1.65
C TYR A 93 8.23 -12.12 -0.41
N ILE A 94 7.98 -10.82 -0.40
CA ILE A 94 8.00 -10.02 0.81
C ILE A 94 6.66 -10.27 1.49
N ASN A 95 6.70 -11.01 2.59
CA ASN A 95 5.53 -11.38 3.35
C ASN A 95 5.32 -10.37 4.46
N TRP A 96 4.06 -10.08 4.74
CA TRP A 96 3.63 -9.14 5.76
C TRP A 96 4.28 -7.76 5.64
N GLY A 97 3.74 -6.82 6.40
CA GLY A 97 4.19 -5.45 6.42
C GLY A 97 3.02 -4.50 6.29
N HIS A 98 3.37 -3.24 6.50
CA HIS A 98 2.45 -2.15 6.62
C HIS A 98 2.80 -1.10 5.58
N PRO A 99 2.27 -1.21 4.34
CA PRO A 99 2.44 -0.18 3.33
C PRO A 99 1.93 1.17 3.86
N GLN A 100 2.78 2.19 3.94
CA GLN A 100 2.43 3.51 4.48
C GLN A 100 2.25 4.57 3.40
N GLY A 101 2.81 4.34 2.22
CA GLY A 101 2.74 5.31 1.14
C GLY A 101 3.14 4.69 -0.18
N ILE A 102 2.52 5.19 -1.24
CA ILE A 102 2.87 4.92 -2.62
C ILE A 102 3.25 6.27 -3.24
N ALA A 103 4.21 6.28 -4.15
CA ALA A 103 4.58 7.45 -4.93
C ALA A 103 4.99 7.02 -6.35
N PHE A 104 4.85 7.93 -7.31
CA PHE A 104 5.21 7.68 -8.70
C PHE A 104 6.25 8.69 -9.19
N ASP A 105 7.18 8.23 -10.02
CA ASP A 105 8.04 9.12 -10.78
C ASP A 105 7.40 9.55 -12.11
N SER A 106 8.08 10.43 -12.84
CA SER A 106 7.59 10.94 -14.13
C SER A 106 7.56 9.89 -15.25
N GLU A 107 8.23 8.75 -15.07
CA GLU A 107 8.23 7.64 -16.02
C GLU A 107 7.14 6.61 -15.70
N GLY A 108 6.38 6.80 -14.61
CA GLY A 108 5.34 5.87 -14.19
C GLY A 108 5.89 4.66 -13.41
N ASN A 109 7.10 4.77 -12.88
CA ASN A 109 7.58 3.79 -11.92
C ASN A 109 6.99 4.10 -10.54
N MET A 110 6.69 3.04 -9.79
CA MET A 110 6.06 3.15 -8.48
C MET A 110 7.09 2.84 -7.39
N ALA A 111 7.16 3.71 -6.38
CA ALA A 111 7.83 3.45 -5.12
C ALA A 111 6.79 3.23 -4.03
N MET A 112 7.08 2.32 -3.10
CA MET A 112 6.21 2.02 -1.97
C MET A 112 7.02 1.98 -0.69
N HIS A 113 6.56 2.70 0.32
CA HIS A 113 7.11 2.65 1.66
C HIS A 113 6.42 1.53 2.46
N ILE A 114 7.19 0.57 2.95
CA ILE A 114 6.72 -0.60 3.70
C ILE A 114 7.36 -0.59 5.09
N LEU A 115 6.51 -0.61 6.12
CA LEU A 115 6.92 -0.83 7.50
C LEU A 115 6.80 -2.30 7.87
N TYR A 116 7.66 -2.76 8.77
CA TYR A 116 7.56 -4.07 9.42
C TYR A 116 7.47 -5.28 8.47
N ALA A 117 8.13 -5.24 7.31
CA ALA A 117 8.15 -6.39 6.41
C ALA A 117 8.89 -7.59 7.03
N GLU A 118 8.37 -8.81 6.87
CA GLU A 118 9.09 -10.05 7.19
C GLU A 118 10.01 -10.40 6.02
N LEU A 119 11.31 -10.21 6.22
CA LEU A 119 12.33 -10.47 5.21
C LEU A 119 13.21 -11.68 5.59
N THR A 120 13.50 -12.54 4.62
CA THR A 120 14.49 -13.62 4.80
C THR A 120 15.91 -13.05 4.94
N LYS A 121 16.84 -13.83 5.50
CA LYS A 121 18.25 -13.39 5.60
C LYS A 121 18.86 -13.06 4.24
N GLU A 122 18.51 -13.85 3.22
CA GLU A 122 18.99 -13.62 1.85
C GLU A 122 18.44 -12.31 1.27
N GLN A 123 17.16 -12.00 1.54
CA GLN A 123 16.56 -10.71 1.18
C GLN A 123 17.25 -9.54 1.90
N GLN A 124 17.57 -9.69 3.19
CA GLN A 124 18.24 -8.66 3.99
C GLN A 124 19.65 -8.33 3.44
N GLU A 125 20.43 -9.33 3.01
CA GLU A 125 21.78 -9.13 2.44
C GLU A 125 21.79 -8.32 1.13
N LYS A 126 20.64 -8.20 0.46
CA LYS A 126 20.48 -7.46 -0.80
C LYS A 126 19.87 -6.07 -0.62
N MET A 127 19.45 -5.73 0.59
CA MET A 127 18.96 -4.39 0.86
C MET A 127 20.10 -3.39 0.68
N SER A 128 19.82 -2.32 -0.06
CA SER A 128 20.70 -1.16 -0.11
C SER A 128 20.21 -0.16 0.92
N VAL A 129 21.05 0.08 1.92
CA VAL A 129 20.84 1.07 2.95
C VAL A 129 21.69 2.29 2.58
N SER A 130 21.12 3.49 2.64
CA SER A 130 21.89 4.72 2.39
C SER A 130 23.06 4.82 3.37
N GLU A 131 24.22 5.31 2.94
CA GLU A 131 25.42 5.38 3.79
C GLU A 131 25.23 6.28 5.04
N ASP A 132 24.25 7.19 5.00
CA ASP A 132 23.84 8.09 6.07
C ASP A 132 22.63 7.59 6.87
N PHE A 133 22.11 6.40 6.58
CA PHE A 133 21.00 5.81 7.33
C PHE A 133 21.52 5.13 8.59
N GLU A 134 21.12 5.66 9.74
CA GLU A 134 21.30 5.02 11.04
C GLU A 134 20.03 4.27 11.42
N TYR A 135 20.10 2.93 11.44
CA TYR A 135 19.07 2.11 12.08
C TYR A 135 19.28 2.14 13.60
N LYS A 136 18.24 2.52 14.33
CA LYS A 136 18.18 2.38 15.78
C LYS A 136 16.85 1.73 16.14
N ASP A 137 16.89 0.67 16.94
CA ASP A 137 15.67 0.13 17.54
C ASP A 137 14.92 1.26 18.26
N ILE A 138 13.60 1.32 18.05
CA ILE A 138 12.78 2.29 18.77
C ILE A 138 12.78 1.89 20.25
N GLU A 139 13.40 2.71 21.10
CA GLU A 139 13.40 2.49 22.54
C GLU A 139 11.98 2.63 23.09
N ASP A 140 11.54 1.66 23.89
CA ASP A 140 10.25 1.68 24.59
C ASP A 140 10.06 3.01 25.36
N GLN A 141 9.07 3.80 24.96
CA GLN A 141 8.73 5.07 25.62
C GLN A 141 7.51 4.90 26.53
N PRO A 142 7.60 5.24 27.83
CA PRO A 142 6.53 5.00 28.81
C PRO A 142 5.24 5.82 28.63
N TYR A 143 5.23 6.81 27.72
CA TYR A 143 4.13 7.78 27.59
C TYR A 143 3.62 7.98 26.16
N TYR A 144 4.02 7.15 25.20
CA TYR A 144 3.48 7.24 23.85
C TYR A 144 2.04 6.66 23.86
N LEU A 145 1.05 7.53 23.61
CA LEU A 145 -0.35 7.14 23.48
C LEU A 145 -0.53 6.29 22.21
N GLY A 146 -0.28 4.99 22.32
CA GLY A 146 -0.63 3.97 21.32
C GLY A 146 0.22 3.99 20.05
N TYR A 147 1.05 2.95 19.91
CA TYR A 147 1.90 2.62 18.76
C TYR A 147 3.19 3.46 18.63
N PRO A 148 4.34 2.80 18.82
CA PRO A 148 4.85 1.94 17.75
C PRO A 148 4.87 0.48 18.20
N SER A 149 4.12 -0.37 17.50
CA SER A 149 4.36 -1.81 17.52
C SER A 149 5.68 -2.05 16.79
N HIS A 150 6.79 -1.93 17.50
CA HIS A 150 8.01 -2.56 17.06
C HIS A 150 7.77 -4.07 17.17
N ASP A 151 7.68 -4.72 16.02
CA ASP A 151 7.64 -6.17 15.93
C ASP A 151 9.06 -6.67 15.69
N GLU A 152 9.54 -7.56 16.56
CA GLU A 152 10.84 -8.22 16.41
C GLU A 152 10.93 -8.87 15.01
N ASP A 153 12.13 -8.84 14.42
CA ASP A 153 12.45 -9.38 13.09
C ASP A 153 11.79 -8.68 11.88
N THR A 154 11.38 -7.42 12.03
CA THR A 154 10.72 -6.66 10.95
C THR A 154 11.51 -5.43 10.47
N PHE A 155 11.32 -5.04 9.20
CA PHE A 155 12.16 -4.04 8.52
C PHE A 155 11.40 -2.87 7.90
N TYR A 156 12.08 -1.72 7.82
CA TYR A 156 11.66 -0.53 7.07
C TYR A 156 12.28 -0.61 5.67
N SER A 157 11.47 -0.50 4.62
CA SER A 157 11.98 -0.59 3.25
C SER A 157 11.21 0.29 2.26
N VAL A 158 11.90 0.69 1.18
CA VAL A 158 11.28 1.24 -0.03
C VAL A 158 11.34 0.16 -1.10
N TYR A 159 10.18 -0.27 -1.57
CA TYR A 159 10.03 -1.22 -2.67
C TYR A 159 9.76 -0.46 -3.97
N TYR A 160 10.43 -0.85 -5.05
CA TYR A 160 10.35 -0.16 -6.34
C TYR A 160 9.84 -1.09 -7.44
N VAL A 161 8.83 -0.64 -8.16
CA VAL A 161 8.22 -1.34 -9.30
C VAL A 161 8.43 -0.52 -10.56
N LYS A 162 9.26 -1.03 -11.46
CA LYS A 162 9.51 -0.41 -12.77
C LYS A 162 8.33 -0.65 -13.71
N GLY A 163 7.90 0.39 -14.42
CA GLY A 163 6.80 0.30 -15.40
C GLY A 163 5.44 -0.03 -14.79
N ALA A 164 5.17 0.43 -13.57
CA ALA A 164 3.90 0.14 -12.89
C ALA A 164 2.67 0.70 -13.63
N THR A 165 2.86 1.74 -14.46
CA THR A 165 1.78 2.38 -15.22
C THR A 165 1.79 2.05 -16.72
N SER A 166 2.75 1.24 -17.20
CA SER A 166 2.86 0.89 -18.63
C SER A 166 1.92 -0.25 -19.05
#